data_AF-A0A0M8SX43-F1
#
_entry.id   AF-A0A0M8SX43-F1
#
_cell.length_a   1.000
_cell.length_b   1.000
_cell.length_c   1.000
_cell.angle_alpha   90.00
_cell.angle_beta   90.00
_cell.angle_gamma   90.00
#
_symmetry.space_group_name_H-M   'P 1'
#
loop_
_entity.id
_entity.type
_entity.pdbx_description
1 polymer ?
#
loop_
_entity_poly.entity_id
_entity_poly.type
_entity_poly.pdbx_seq_one_letter_code
_entity_poly.pdbx_strand_id
1 'polypeptide(L)'
;MSRWLFPNARNRMRHQSAASLTAVLNNHGITVKPARATALMNAAMDLPPAEFSAKLGIHLITAEEWRRRASRAWTAFITTAPA
;
A
#
# COMPACT_ATOMS: atom_id res chain seq x y z
N MET A 1 10.08 24.37 11.72
CA MET A 1 10.99 23.44 11.00
C MET A 1 10.34 22.06 10.97
N SER A 2 10.06 21.52 9.78
CA SER A 2 9.38 20.22 9.61
C SER A 2 10.34 19.07 9.94
N ARG A 3 9.96 18.20 10.88
CA ARG A 3 10.68 16.99 11.24
C ARG A 3 10.28 15.87 10.29
N TRP A 4 11.24 15.09 9.79
CA TRP A 4 10.96 13.92 8.98
C TRP A 4 10.10 12.90 9.75
N LEU A 5 9.06 12.38 9.10
CA LEU A 5 8.21 11.32 9.64
C LEU A 5 9.03 10.06 9.98
N PHE A 6 9.97 9.71 9.11
CA PHE A 6 10.95 8.64 9.34
C PHE A 6 12.36 9.23 9.40
N PRO A 7 12.82 9.64 10.61
CA PRO A 7 14.14 10.21 10.79
C PRO A 7 15.21 9.12 10.75
N ASN A 8 16.38 9.45 10.23
CA ASN A 8 17.54 8.58 10.33
C ASN A 8 17.98 8.47 11.81
N ALA A 9 18.23 7.25 12.29
CA ALA A 9 18.63 6.97 13.67
C ALA A 9 19.92 7.73 14.09
N ARG A 10 20.84 7.96 13.15
CA ARG A 10 22.12 8.66 13.40
C ARG A 10 22.01 10.18 13.25
N ASN A 11 21.04 10.69 12.49
CA ASN A 11 20.83 12.13 12.33
C ASN A 11 19.34 12.43 12.10
N ARG A 12 18.69 12.98 13.12
CA ARG A 12 17.24 13.28 13.11
C ARG A 12 16.83 14.39 12.12
N MET A 13 17.78 15.15 11.58
CA MET A 13 17.54 16.15 10.53
C MET A 13 17.52 15.54 9.11
N ARG A 14 17.89 14.25 8.97
CA ARG A 14 17.90 13.54 7.69
C ARG A 14 16.79 12.50 7.63
N HIS A 15 16.27 12.31 6.44
CA HIS A 15 15.34 11.22 6.15
C HIS A 15 16.05 9.87 6.24
N GLN A 16 15.30 8.83 6.61
CA GLN A 16 15.72 7.45 6.52
C GLN A 16 15.77 7.01 5.04
N SER A 17 16.79 6.23 4.65
CA SER A 17 16.85 5.71 3.28
C SER A 17 15.82 4.59 3.08
N ALA A 18 15.28 4.44 1.86
CA ALA A 18 14.30 3.41 1.55
C ALA A 18 14.81 1.99 1.86
N ALA A 19 16.09 1.71 1.60
CA ALA A 19 16.71 0.42 1.91
C ALA A 19 16.74 0.14 3.42
N SER A 20 17.13 1.14 4.22
CA SER A 20 17.17 0.98 5.67
C SER A 20 15.77 0.86 6.28
N LEU A 21 14.79 1.59 5.77
CA LEU A 21 13.39 1.44 6.19
C LEU A 21 12.84 0.06 5.81
N THR A 22 13.16 -0.43 4.62
CA THR A 22 12.78 -1.77 4.16
C THR A 22 13.36 -2.86 5.06
N ALA A 23 14.62 -2.74 5.46
CA ALA A 23 15.24 -3.69 6.38
C ALA A 23 14.53 -3.73 7.75
N VAL A 24 14.18 -2.56 8.29
CA VAL A 24 13.40 -2.46 9.54
C VAL A 24 12.02 -3.10 9.39
N LEU A 25 11.29 -2.78 8.32
CA LEU A 25 9.97 -3.34 8.06
C LEU A 25 10.01 -4.87 7.93
N ASN A 26 10.98 -5.40 7.20
CA ASN A 26 11.17 -6.84 7.05
C ASN A 26 11.47 -7.52 8.39
N ASN A 27 12.26 -6.88 9.27
CA ASN A 27 12.54 -7.40 10.62
C ASN A 27 11.27 -7.49 11.50
N HIS A 28 10.26 -6.69 11.21
CA HIS A 28 8.94 -6.76 11.85
C HIS A 28 7.94 -7.65 11.08
N GLY A 29 8.41 -8.44 10.10
CA GLY A 29 7.55 -9.32 9.29
C GLY A 29 6.73 -8.59 8.21
N ILE A 30 6.98 -7.30 7.99
CA ILE A 30 6.29 -6.50 6.98
C ILE A 30 7.11 -6.51 5.70
N THR A 31 6.82 -7.47 4.83
CA THR A 31 7.45 -7.54 3.51
C THR A 31 6.91 -6.40 2.63
N VAL A 32 7.76 -5.44 2.27
CA VAL A 32 7.34 -4.15 1.68
C VAL A 32 6.51 -4.28 0.39
N LYS A 33 6.95 -5.13 -0.56
CA LYS A 33 6.24 -5.31 -1.85
C LYS A 33 4.82 -5.87 -1.67
N PRO A 34 4.62 -7.04 -1.04
CA PRO A 34 3.28 -7.58 -0.83
C PRO A 34 2.44 -6.69 0.09
N ALA A 35 3.02 -6.13 1.16
CA ALA A 35 2.29 -5.20 2.03
C ALA A 35 1.76 -3.98 1.25
N ARG A 36 2.58 -3.40 0.36
CA ARG A 36 2.16 -2.32 -0.54
C ARG A 36 1.05 -2.77 -1.50
N ALA A 37 1.19 -3.94 -2.12
CA ALA A 37 0.19 -4.46 -3.04
C ALA A 37 -1.17 -4.66 -2.35
N THR A 38 -1.17 -5.29 -1.17
CA THR A 38 -2.36 -5.49 -0.35
C THR A 38 -2.98 -4.15 0.08
N ALA A 39 -2.18 -3.21 0.57
CA ALA A 39 -2.68 -1.89 0.96
C ALA A 39 -3.34 -1.15 -0.20
N LEU A 40 -2.77 -1.25 -1.42
CA LEU A 40 -3.35 -0.65 -2.61
C LEU A 40 -4.65 -1.34 -3.06
N MET A 41 -4.72 -2.67 -2.95
CA MET A 41 -5.95 -3.42 -3.26
C MET A 41 -7.07 -3.06 -2.29
N ASN A 42 -6.78 -2.97 -0.99
CA ASN A 42 -7.75 -2.54 0.01
C ASN A 42 -8.20 -1.10 -0.24
N ALA A 43 -7.26 -0.18 -0.50
CA ALA A 43 -7.59 1.21 -0.81
C ALA A 43 -8.47 1.34 -2.08
N ALA A 44 -8.28 0.48 -3.08
CA ALA A 44 -9.13 0.44 -4.27
C ALA A 44 -10.57 -0.04 -3.97
N MET A 45 -10.77 -0.80 -2.89
CA MET A 45 -12.09 -1.25 -2.43
C MET A 45 -12.77 -0.21 -1.51
N ASP A 46 -11.99 0.49 -0.69
CA ASP A 46 -12.50 1.42 0.31
C ASP A 46 -12.87 2.80 -0.27
N LEU A 47 -12.29 3.17 -1.42
CA LEU A 47 -12.45 4.49 -2.03
C LEU A 47 -13.23 4.41 -3.35
N PRO A 48 -14.05 5.42 -3.68
CA PRO A 48 -14.59 5.56 -5.03
C PRO A 48 -13.47 5.67 -6.08
N PRO A 49 -13.64 5.11 -7.30
CA PRO A 49 -12.61 5.11 -8.34
C PRO A 49 -12.07 6.51 -8.68
N ALA A 50 -12.94 7.54 -8.65
CA ALA A 50 -12.54 8.92 -8.91
C ALA A 50 -11.56 9.44 -7.85
N GLU A 51 -11.85 9.23 -6.56
CA GLU A 51 -10.97 9.64 -5.47
C GLU A 51 -9.67 8.83 -5.45
N PHE A 52 -9.74 7.51 -5.68
CA PHE A 52 -8.56 6.66 -5.77
C PHE A 52 -7.64 7.09 -6.92
N SER A 53 -8.22 7.39 -8.09
CA SER A 53 -7.48 7.85 -9.27
C SER A 53 -6.78 9.18 -9.01
N ALA A 54 -7.45 10.14 -8.35
CA ALA A 54 -6.88 11.43 -7.97
C ALA A 54 -5.74 11.28 -6.96
N LYS A 55 -5.87 10.42 -5.94
CA LYS A 55 -4.81 10.21 -4.93
C LYS A 55 -3.54 9.56 -5.50
N LEU A 56 -3.69 8.66 -6.47
CA LEU A 56 -2.56 7.94 -7.07
C LEU A 56 -2.02 8.57 -8.35
N GLY A 57 -2.72 9.55 -8.93
CA GLY A 57 -2.36 10.17 -10.21
C GLY A 57 -2.47 9.20 -11.39
N ILE A 58 -3.44 8.27 -11.35
CA ILE A 58 -3.69 7.28 -12.41
C ILE A 58 -4.98 7.60 -13.15
N HIS A 59 -5.16 7.02 -14.35
CA HIS A 59 -6.38 7.21 -15.14
C HIS A 59 -7.59 6.56 -14.44
N LEU A 60 -8.77 7.17 -14.55
CA LEU A 60 -10.02 6.69 -13.92
C LEU A 60 -10.35 5.25 -14.30
N ILE A 61 -10.20 4.90 -15.58
CA ILE A 61 -10.44 3.53 -16.06
C ILE A 61 -9.47 2.54 -15.38
N THR A 62 -8.21 2.92 -15.17
CA THR A 62 -7.25 2.08 -14.45
C THR A 62 -7.68 1.88 -12.99
N ALA A 63 -8.21 2.90 -12.32
CA ALA A 63 -8.77 2.77 -10.98
C ALA A 63 -9.97 1.80 -10.94
N GLU A 64 -10.88 1.88 -11.91
CA GLU A 64 -12.04 0.98 -12.00
C GLU A 64 -11.63 -0.48 -12.25
N GLU A 65 -10.63 -0.67 -13.12
CA GLU A 65 -10.00 -1.95 -13.39
C GLU A 65 -9.34 -2.57 -12.15
N TRP A 66 -8.74 -1.75 -11.29
CA TRP A 66 -8.15 -2.19 -10.04
C TRP A 66 -9.21 -2.61 -9.02
N ARG A 67 -10.28 -1.81 -8.86
CA ARG A 67 -11.40 -2.12 -7.97
C ARG A 67 -12.07 -3.45 -8.34
N ARG A 68 -12.35 -3.68 -9.63
CA ARG A 68 -12.91 -4.95 -10.11
C ARG A 68 -12.00 -6.13 -9.80
N ARG A 69 -10.69 -6.00 -9.99
CA ARG A 69 -9.72 -7.07 -9.68
C ARG A 69 -9.65 -7.35 -8.18
N ALA A 70 -9.59 -6.31 -7.35
CA ALA A 70 -9.55 -6.43 -5.90
C ALA A 70 -10.81 -7.13 -5.35
N SER A 71 -11.99 -6.75 -5.84
CA SER A 71 -13.25 -7.41 -5.46
C SER A 71 -13.27 -8.90 -5.83
N ARG A 72 -12.85 -9.25 -7.05
CA ARG A 72 -12.77 -10.65 -7.50
C ARG A 72 -11.79 -11.49 -6.67
N ALA A 73 -10.64 -10.92 -6.34
CA ALA A 73 -9.63 -11.59 -5.52
C ALA A 73 -10.18 -11.92 -4.12
N TRP A 74 -10.91 -10.98 -3.52
CA TRP A 74 -11.56 -11.19 -2.22
C TRP A 74 -12.63 -12.28 -2.26
N THR A 75 -13.53 -12.26 -3.26
CA THR A 75 -14.55 -13.30 -3.42
C THR A 75 -13.93 -14.68 -3.63
N ALA A 76 -12.89 -14.79 -4.46
CA ALA A 76 -12.19 -16.05 -4.69
C ALA A 76 -11.51 -16.59 -3.42
N PHE A 77 -10.94 -15.71 -2.60
CA PHE A 77 -10.35 -16.08 -1.31
C PHE A 77 -11.39 -16.67 -0.36
N ILE A 78 -12.56 -16.02 -0.20
CA ILE A 78 -13.63 -16.52 0.68
C ILE A 78 -14.14 -17.88 0.21
N THR A 79 -14.37 -18.08 -1.09
CA THR A 79 -14.85 -19.35 -1.65
C THR A 79 -13.87 -20.51 -1.42
N THR A 80 -12.58 -20.22 -1.28
CA THR A 80 -11.52 -21.24 -1.13
C THR A 80 -11.14 -21.48 0.34
N ALA A 81 -11.59 -20.62 1.27
CA ALA A 81 -11.34 -20.80 2.69
C ALA A 81 -12.22 -21.94 3.26
N PRO A 82 -11.67 -22.90 4.01
CA PRO A 82 -12.47 -23.95 4.63
C PRO A 82 -13.46 -23.37 5.66
N ALA A 83 -14.66 -23.96 5.72
CA ALA A 83 -15.79 -23.55 6.56
C ALA A 83 -15.51 -23.66 8.07
#